data_AF-Q1YT81-F1
#
_entry.id   AF-Q1YT81-F1
#
_cell.length_a   1.000
_cell.length_b   1.000
_cell.length_c   1.000
_cell.angle_alpha   90.00
_cell.angle_beta   90.00
_cell.angle_gamma   90.00
#
_symmetry.space_group_name_H-M   'P 1'
#
loop_
_entity.id
_entity.type
_entity.pdbx_description
1 polymer ?
#
loop_
_entity_poly.entity_id
_entity_poly.type
_entity_poly.pdbx_seq_one_letter_code
_entity_poly.pdbx_strand_id
1 'polypeptide(L)'
;MRIGARRRLDIFLDTDGRTEVAAEVAPIDRLKFRDVKKYKDRLTDAQKKTGEKDALVAMSGTVKGIPVVAVAFEFAFHGGSMGYAVGEKFTRAAKLALAENKPLICFSATGGARMQEALISLMQMAKTSAILERMRIAGVPYISVMTDPVYGGVSASLAMLGDINIAEPGARAGFAGPNIIEQTIRQKLPKGFQRSEFLLEKGQIDMIVARDQMRDRLSSILSKFMHLPEPVDA
;
A
#
# COMPACT_ATOMS: atom_id res chain seq x y z
N MET A 1 -10.21 3.69 -14.04
CA MET A 1 -10.29 2.20 -14.02
C MET A 1 -9.39 1.65 -12.91
N ARG A 2 -9.87 0.70 -12.09
CA ARG A 2 -9.07 0.05 -11.04
C ARG A 2 -8.07 -0.94 -11.66
N ILE A 3 -6.91 -1.10 -11.03
CA ILE A 3 -5.83 -1.98 -11.47
C ILE A 3 -5.49 -2.93 -10.33
N GLY A 4 -5.26 -4.21 -10.64
CA GLY A 4 -4.86 -5.20 -9.64
C GLY A 4 -3.42 -4.99 -9.16
N ALA A 5 -3.09 -5.57 -8.02
CA ALA A 5 -1.78 -5.42 -7.35
C ALA A 5 -0.62 -5.88 -8.25
N ARG A 6 -0.71 -7.10 -8.79
CA ARG A 6 0.33 -7.66 -9.65
C ARG A 6 0.51 -6.82 -10.92
N ARG A 7 -0.60 -6.46 -11.56
CA ARG A 7 -0.57 -5.58 -12.74
C ARG A 7 0.03 -4.20 -12.43
N ARG A 8 -0.20 -3.65 -11.23
CA ARG A 8 0.43 -2.40 -10.79
C ARG A 8 1.96 -2.54 -10.71
N LEU A 9 2.45 -3.63 -10.13
CA LEU A 9 3.89 -3.90 -10.05
C LEU A 9 4.47 -4.16 -11.44
N ASP A 10 3.73 -4.83 -12.32
CA ASP A 10 4.18 -5.15 -13.68
C ASP A 10 4.42 -3.92 -14.57
N ILE A 11 3.55 -2.90 -14.45
CA ILE A 11 3.71 -1.64 -15.19
C ILE A 11 4.79 -0.74 -14.58
N PHE A 12 5.04 -0.88 -13.27
CA PHE A 12 5.96 -0.02 -12.54
C PHE A 12 7.41 -0.51 -12.67
N LEU A 13 7.68 -1.78 -12.39
CA LEU A 13 9.02 -2.34 -12.40
C LEU A 13 9.51 -2.61 -13.84
N ASP A 14 10.82 -2.70 -14.02
CA ASP A 14 11.45 -3.25 -15.23
C ASP A 14 11.15 -4.73 -15.35
N THR A 15 11.04 -5.27 -16.57
CA THR A 15 10.53 -6.65 -16.81
C THR A 15 11.42 -7.74 -16.23
N ASP A 16 12.73 -7.55 -16.27
CA ASP A 16 13.71 -8.55 -15.89
C ASP A 16 14.13 -8.42 -14.42
N GLY A 17 14.68 -9.50 -13.86
CA GLY A 17 15.25 -9.49 -12.50
C GLY A 17 14.22 -9.34 -11.36
N ARG A 18 12.92 -9.52 -11.63
CA ARG A 18 11.87 -9.48 -10.60
C ARG A 18 11.87 -10.75 -9.76
N THR A 19 11.77 -10.60 -8.45
CA THR A 19 11.58 -11.71 -7.50
C THR A 19 10.41 -11.39 -6.57
N GLU A 20 9.42 -12.28 -6.48
CA GLU A 20 8.32 -12.11 -5.53
C GLU A 20 8.81 -12.36 -4.09
N VAL A 21 8.49 -11.45 -3.19
CA VAL A 21 8.93 -11.48 -1.79
C VAL A 21 7.81 -12.02 -0.92
N ALA A 22 8.14 -12.95 -0.03
CA ALA A 22 7.19 -13.54 0.91
C ALA A 22 5.96 -14.19 0.22
N ALA A 23 6.19 -14.77 -0.97
CA ALA A 23 5.16 -15.42 -1.79
C ALA A 23 4.50 -16.59 -1.05
N GLU A 24 5.17 -17.20 -0.07
CA GLU A 24 4.67 -18.27 0.79
C GLU A 24 3.66 -17.79 1.84
N VAL A 25 3.65 -16.51 2.20
CA VAL A 25 2.80 -15.98 3.28
C VAL A 25 1.33 -15.96 2.84
N ALA A 26 0.48 -16.59 3.65
CA ALA A 26 -0.94 -16.73 3.44
C ALA A 26 -1.73 -16.42 4.73
N PRO A 27 -3.00 -16.01 4.62
CA PRO A 27 -3.86 -15.77 5.77
C PRO A 27 -4.17 -17.07 6.52
N ILE A 28 -4.32 -16.97 7.85
CA ILE A 28 -4.65 -18.08 8.73
C ILE A 28 -5.85 -17.68 9.58
N ASP A 29 -6.93 -18.47 9.54
CA ASP A 29 -8.10 -18.26 10.39
C ASP A 29 -7.83 -18.74 11.82
N ARG A 30 -7.14 -17.91 12.61
CA ARG A 30 -6.79 -18.21 14.01
C ARG A 30 -7.99 -18.11 14.95
N LEU A 31 -8.96 -17.26 14.62
CA LEU A 31 -10.12 -16.99 15.47
C LEU A 31 -11.29 -17.94 15.18
N LYS A 32 -11.18 -18.79 14.15
CA LYS A 32 -12.28 -19.61 13.60
C LYS A 32 -13.50 -18.74 13.31
N PHE A 33 -13.25 -17.56 12.74
CA PHE A 33 -14.25 -16.50 12.63
C PHE A 33 -15.38 -16.93 11.70
N ARG A 34 -16.62 -16.63 12.12
CA ARG A 34 -17.82 -16.90 11.34
C ARG A 34 -18.80 -15.76 11.47
N ASP A 35 -19.23 -15.24 10.32
CA ASP A 35 -20.43 -14.43 10.20
C ASP A 35 -21.46 -15.19 9.34
N VAL A 36 -22.13 -14.51 8.41
CA VAL A 36 -22.94 -15.12 7.34
C VAL A 36 -22.15 -16.22 6.59
N LYS A 37 -20.83 -16.06 6.44
CA LYS A 37 -19.91 -17.06 5.87
C LYS A 37 -18.75 -17.33 6.83
N LYS A 38 -18.15 -18.52 6.76
CA LYS A 38 -16.89 -18.80 7.46
C LYS A 38 -15.77 -17.98 6.83
N TYR A 39 -14.84 -17.47 7.64
CA TYR A 39 -13.74 -16.66 7.12
C TYR A 39 -12.87 -17.46 6.13
N LYS A 40 -12.61 -18.74 6.42
CA LYS A 40 -11.91 -19.64 5.49
C LYS A 40 -12.53 -19.68 4.08
N ASP A 41 -13.86 -19.72 3.99
CA ASP A 41 -14.55 -19.76 2.70
C ASP A 41 -14.41 -18.42 1.96
N ARG A 42 -14.50 -17.30 2.69
CA ARG A 42 -14.25 -15.96 2.14
C ARG A 42 -12.83 -15.84 1.59
N LEU A 43 -11.84 -16.42 2.27
CA LEU A 43 -10.45 -16.45 1.81
C LEU A 43 -10.31 -17.24 0.51
N THR A 44 -10.86 -18.45 0.46
CA THR A 44 -10.83 -19.29 -0.76
C THR A 44 -11.53 -18.60 -1.94
N ASP A 45 -12.70 -17.98 -1.71
CA ASP A 45 -13.42 -17.24 -2.75
C ASP A 45 -12.58 -16.06 -3.29
N ALA A 46 -11.93 -15.30 -2.41
CA ALA A 46 -11.07 -14.19 -2.81
C ALA A 46 -9.84 -14.67 -3.58
N GLN A 47 -9.17 -15.73 -3.11
CA GLN A 47 -8.01 -16.33 -3.78
C GLN A 47 -8.36 -16.82 -5.19
N LYS A 48 -9.51 -17.48 -5.35
CA LYS A 48 -10.00 -17.90 -6.69
C LYS A 48 -10.30 -16.71 -7.59
N LYS A 49 -10.87 -15.65 -7.04
CA LYS A 49 -11.27 -14.47 -7.80
C LYS A 49 -10.07 -13.64 -8.27
N THR A 50 -9.05 -13.48 -7.44
CA THR A 50 -7.91 -12.61 -7.74
C THR A 50 -6.69 -13.34 -8.25
N GLY A 51 -6.56 -14.65 -7.97
CA GLY A 51 -5.33 -15.42 -8.18
C GLY A 51 -4.25 -15.14 -7.13
N GLU A 52 -4.50 -14.25 -6.16
CA GLU A 52 -3.53 -13.85 -5.15
C GLU A 52 -3.75 -14.57 -3.82
N LYS A 53 -2.68 -14.84 -3.07
CA LYS A 53 -2.78 -15.48 -1.76
C LYS A 53 -3.42 -14.61 -0.69
N ASP A 54 -3.21 -13.30 -0.77
CA ASP A 54 -3.76 -12.28 0.13
C ASP A 54 -3.78 -10.90 -0.55
N ALA A 55 -4.22 -9.87 0.18
CA ALA A 55 -4.43 -8.50 -0.28
C ALA A 55 -3.16 -7.67 -0.49
N LEU A 56 -1.96 -8.26 -0.43
CA LEU A 56 -0.70 -7.58 -0.72
C LEU A 56 0.20 -8.48 -1.56
N VAL A 57 0.75 -7.91 -2.63
CA VAL A 57 1.83 -8.49 -3.43
C VAL A 57 3.09 -7.67 -3.19
N ALA A 58 4.22 -8.34 -3.00
CA ALA A 58 5.51 -7.71 -2.78
C ALA A 58 6.52 -8.27 -3.78
N MET A 59 7.30 -7.40 -4.42
CA MET A 59 8.33 -7.77 -5.38
C MET A 59 9.59 -6.94 -5.14
N SER A 60 10.75 -7.59 -5.25
CA SER A 60 12.02 -6.91 -5.48
C SER A 60 12.32 -6.92 -6.97
N GLY A 61 12.93 -5.85 -7.48
CA GLY A 61 13.32 -5.71 -8.87
C GLY A 61 13.99 -4.36 -9.08
N THR A 62 13.90 -3.83 -10.29
CA THR A 62 14.39 -2.50 -10.63
C THR A 62 13.28 -1.64 -11.22
N VAL A 63 13.44 -0.32 -11.16
CA VAL A 63 12.64 0.64 -11.94
C VAL A 63 13.59 1.62 -12.62
N LYS A 64 13.61 1.61 -13.95
CA LYS A 64 14.62 2.32 -14.76
C LYS A 64 16.06 2.03 -14.28
N GLY A 65 16.34 0.76 -13.98
CA GLY A 65 17.63 0.28 -13.47
C GLY A 65 17.90 0.56 -11.98
N ILE A 66 17.08 1.36 -11.29
CA ILE A 66 17.26 1.62 -9.85
C ILE A 66 16.72 0.41 -9.06
N PRO A 67 17.53 -0.25 -8.21
CA PRO A 67 17.08 -1.38 -7.42
C PRO A 67 16.09 -0.95 -6.34
N VAL A 68 14.93 -1.59 -6.29
CA VAL A 68 13.84 -1.25 -5.36
C VAL A 68 13.15 -2.49 -4.81
N VAL A 69 12.41 -2.30 -3.72
CA VAL A 69 11.35 -3.20 -3.29
C VAL A 69 10.03 -2.46 -3.45
N ALA A 70 9.05 -3.08 -4.10
CA ALA A 70 7.73 -2.50 -4.32
C ALA A 70 6.64 -3.44 -3.79
N VAL A 71 5.64 -2.86 -3.13
CA VAL A 71 4.46 -3.58 -2.66
C VAL A 71 3.20 -2.91 -3.19
N ALA A 72 2.18 -3.71 -3.51
CA ALA A 72 0.90 -3.21 -4.00
C ALA A 72 -0.26 -3.98 -3.36
N PHE A 73 -1.29 -3.23 -2.95
CA PHE A 73 -2.51 -3.79 -2.38
C PHE A 73 -3.47 -4.29 -3.47
N GLU A 74 -4.09 -5.44 -3.22
CA GLU A 74 -5.12 -6.02 -4.07
C GLU A 74 -6.51 -5.70 -3.50
N PHE A 75 -7.10 -4.59 -3.93
CA PHE A 75 -8.40 -4.16 -3.42
C PHE A 75 -9.52 -5.17 -3.69
N ALA A 76 -9.42 -5.98 -4.75
CA ALA A 76 -10.41 -7.03 -5.01
C ALA A 76 -10.38 -8.15 -3.95
N PHE A 77 -9.28 -8.29 -3.21
CA PHE A 77 -9.14 -9.22 -2.09
C PHE A 77 -9.65 -8.55 -0.80
N HIS A 78 -10.92 -8.80 -0.47
CA HIS A 78 -11.57 -8.29 0.76
C HIS A 78 -11.37 -6.78 0.97
N GLY A 79 -11.50 -6.00 -0.10
CA GLY A 79 -11.35 -4.54 -0.04
C GLY A 79 -9.92 -4.10 0.29
N GLY A 80 -8.90 -4.91 -0.01
CA GLY A 80 -7.52 -4.62 0.34
C GLY A 80 -7.28 -4.60 1.85
N SER A 81 -8.13 -5.27 2.64
CA SER A 81 -8.11 -5.14 4.09
C SER A 81 -6.81 -5.70 4.69
N MET A 82 -6.21 -4.95 5.61
CA MET A 82 -4.97 -5.33 6.27
C MET A 82 -5.25 -6.34 7.41
N GLY A 83 -4.87 -7.59 7.18
CA GLY A 83 -4.77 -8.65 8.19
C GLY A 83 -3.32 -9.10 8.37
N TYR A 84 -3.12 -10.21 9.09
CA TYR A 84 -1.81 -10.81 9.37
C TYR A 84 -0.92 -10.92 8.13
N ALA A 85 -1.45 -11.47 7.04
CA ALA A 85 -0.67 -11.73 5.83
C ALA A 85 -0.19 -10.44 5.16
N VAL A 86 -1.04 -9.39 5.09
CA VAL A 86 -0.64 -8.06 4.60
C VAL A 86 0.50 -7.50 5.45
N GLY A 87 0.33 -7.46 6.78
CA GLY A 87 1.34 -6.90 7.68
C GLY A 87 2.65 -7.70 7.66
N GLU A 88 2.59 -9.03 7.57
CA GLU A 88 3.77 -9.90 7.44
C GLU A 88 4.49 -9.71 6.11
N LYS A 89 3.77 -9.72 4.98
CA LYS A 89 4.37 -9.49 3.65
C LYS A 89 5.02 -8.11 3.57
N PHE A 90 4.33 -7.06 4.03
CA PHE A 90 4.89 -5.71 4.09
C PHE A 90 6.16 -5.68 4.94
N THR A 91 6.12 -6.28 6.13
CA THR A 91 7.27 -6.28 7.05
C THR A 91 8.46 -7.05 6.46
N ARG A 92 8.23 -8.16 5.76
CA ARG A 92 9.32 -8.90 5.08
C ARG A 92 9.90 -8.11 3.91
N ALA A 93 9.06 -7.44 3.13
CA ALA A 93 9.50 -6.53 2.06
C ALA A 93 10.33 -5.36 2.61
N ALA A 94 9.86 -4.72 3.68
CA ALA A 94 10.57 -3.64 4.35
C ALA A 94 11.89 -4.10 5.00
N LYS A 95 11.93 -5.31 5.57
CA LYS A 95 13.18 -5.91 6.07
C LYS A 95 14.18 -6.20 4.95
N LEU A 96 13.71 -6.68 3.79
CA LEU A 96 14.56 -6.90 2.62
C LEU A 96 15.11 -5.56 2.12
N ALA A 97 14.25 -4.56 1.95
CA ALA A 97 14.61 -3.19 1.59
C ALA A 97 15.68 -2.62 2.52
N LEU A 98 15.48 -2.77 3.84
CA LEU A 98 16.42 -2.34 4.86
C LEU A 98 17.76 -3.08 4.78
N ALA A 99 17.74 -4.40 4.64
CA ALA A 99 18.95 -5.24 4.61
C ALA A 99 19.81 -4.99 3.37
N GLU A 100 19.17 -4.70 2.23
CA GLU A 100 19.84 -4.49 0.95
C GLU A 100 20.02 -3.00 0.62
N ASN A 101 19.66 -2.11 1.53
CA ASN A 101 19.67 -0.66 1.33
C ASN A 101 18.94 -0.22 0.05
N LYS A 102 17.78 -0.84 -0.23
CA LYS A 102 16.92 -0.54 -1.38
C LYS A 102 15.73 0.30 -0.93
N PRO A 103 15.34 1.34 -1.69
CA PRO A 103 14.08 2.05 -1.45
C PRO A 103 12.87 1.12 -1.45
N LEU A 104 11.89 1.43 -0.60
CA LEU A 104 10.59 0.76 -0.55
C LEU A 104 9.51 1.66 -1.13
N ILE A 105 8.69 1.12 -2.03
CA ILE A 105 7.52 1.82 -2.59
C ILE A 105 6.25 1.04 -2.22
N CYS A 106 5.23 1.70 -1.68
CA CYS A 106 3.96 1.06 -1.34
C CYS A 106 2.77 1.68 -2.07
N PHE A 107 2.16 0.92 -2.97
CA PHE A 107 0.88 1.28 -3.61
C PHE A 107 -0.29 0.80 -2.74
N SER A 108 -0.80 1.70 -1.91
CA SER A 108 -1.89 1.43 -0.96
C SER A 108 -3.26 1.52 -1.64
N ALA A 109 -4.12 0.53 -1.39
CA ALA A 109 -5.51 0.46 -1.84
C ALA A 109 -6.31 -0.39 -0.85
N THR A 110 -7.10 0.23 0.03
CA THR A 110 -7.69 -0.47 1.17
C THR A 110 -8.92 0.23 1.75
N GLY A 111 -9.87 -0.57 2.20
CA GLY A 111 -11.00 -0.13 3.03
C GLY A 111 -10.70 -0.11 4.53
N GLY A 112 -9.53 -0.58 4.98
CA GLY A 112 -9.13 -0.58 6.39
C GLY A 112 -8.59 -1.91 6.91
N ALA A 113 -8.77 -2.16 8.21
CA ALA A 113 -8.30 -3.37 8.87
C ALA A 113 -9.23 -4.57 8.58
N ARG A 114 -8.67 -5.78 8.56
CA ARG A 114 -9.45 -7.00 8.33
C ARG A 114 -10.18 -7.43 9.61
N MET A 115 -11.46 -7.10 9.69
CA MET A 115 -12.27 -7.35 10.90
C MET A 115 -12.30 -8.82 11.34
N GLN A 116 -12.20 -9.76 10.39
CA GLN A 116 -12.22 -11.20 10.65
C GLN A 116 -11.02 -11.68 11.49
N GLU A 117 -9.94 -10.89 11.54
CA GLU A 117 -8.75 -11.18 12.37
C GLU A 117 -8.65 -10.24 13.59
N ALA A 118 -9.61 -9.33 13.78
CA ALA A 118 -9.78 -8.47 14.95
C ALA A 118 -8.47 -7.78 15.40
N LEU A 119 -8.05 -8.03 16.65
CA LEU A 119 -6.86 -7.42 17.25
C LEU A 119 -5.58 -7.72 16.46
N ILE A 120 -5.50 -8.86 15.77
CA ILE A 120 -4.35 -9.21 14.93
C ILE A 120 -4.20 -8.19 13.81
N SER A 121 -5.29 -7.79 13.18
CA SER A 121 -5.30 -6.74 12.15
C SER A 121 -4.88 -5.38 12.69
N LEU A 122 -5.37 -5.01 13.88
CA LEU A 122 -4.97 -3.76 14.54
C LEU A 122 -3.47 -3.73 14.80
N MET A 123 -2.91 -4.83 15.33
CA MET A 123 -1.47 -4.93 15.61
C MET A 123 -0.59 -4.88 14.37
N GLN A 124 -1.13 -5.12 13.17
CA GLN A 124 -0.36 -4.92 11.95
C GLN A 124 0.04 -3.46 11.75
N MET A 125 -0.79 -2.49 12.19
CA MET A 125 -0.43 -1.07 12.14
C MET A 125 0.87 -0.80 12.91
N ALA A 126 0.92 -1.22 14.18
CA ALA A 126 2.09 -1.04 15.02
C ALA A 126 3.33 -1.74 14.43
N LYS A 127 3.15 -2.96 13.92
CA LYS A 127 4.23 -3.75 13.32
C LYS A 127 4.81 -3.10 12.06
N THR A 128 3.95 -2.65 11.14
CA THR A 128 4.41 -2.00 9.90
C THR A 128 5.04 -0.64 10.19
N SER A 129 4.48 0.14 11.12
CA SER A 129 5.08 1.41 11.53
C SER A 129 6.45 1.21 12.19
N ALA A 130 6.63 0.16 13.00
CA ALA A 130 7.89 -0.11 13.68
C ALA A 130 9.04 -0.44 12.70
N ILE A 131 8.78 -1.17 11.61
CA ILE A 131 9.81 -1.42 10.59
C ILE A 131 10.08 -0.18 9.74
N LEU A 132 9.07 0.64 9.45
CA LEU A 132 9.26 1.92 8.75
C LEU A 132 10.13 2.89 9.56
N GLU A 133 9.95 2.95 10.88
CA GLU A 133 10.82 3.77 11.73
C GLU A 133 12.28 3.31 11.69
N ARG A 134 12.50 1.99 11.64
CA ARG A 134 13.87 1.44 11.46
C ARG A 134 14.46 1.80 10.11
N MET A 135 13.66 1.82 9.04
CA MET A 135 14.10 2.27 7.71
C MET A 135 14.48 3.75 7.73
N ARG A 136 13.64 4.59 8.33
CA ARG A 136 13.89 6.02 8.49
C ARG A 136 15.19 6.31 9.24
N ILE A 137 15.43 5.63 10.37
CA ILE A 137 16.68 5.75 11.15
C ILE A 137 17.90 5.33 10.33
N ALA A 138 17.76 4.29 9.50
CA ALA A 138 18.84 3.80 8.63
C ALA A 138 19.02 4.63 7.34
N GLY A 139 18.18 5.63 7.08
CA GLY A 139 18.21 6.43 5.86
C GLY A 139 17.76 5.69 4.61
N VAL A 140 17.00 4.60 4.74
CA VAL A 140 16.46 3.84 3.60
C VAL A 140 15.13 4.44 3.16
N PRO A 141 15.02 4.99 1.94
CA PRO A 141 13.82 5.73 1.53
C PRO A 141 12.56 4.88 1.47
N TYR A 142 11.45 5.43 1.97
CA TYR A 142 10.11 4.86 1.84
C TYR A 142 9.15 5.85 1.17
N ILE A 143 8.59 5.46 0.03
CA ILE A 143 7.58 6.25 -0.69
C ILE A 143 6.22 5.57 -0.58
N SER A 144 5.25 6.30 -0.03
CA SER A 144 3.85 5.86 0.03
C SER A 144 3.06 6.43 -1.14
N VAL A 145 2.38 5.57 -1.89
CA VAL A 145 1.53 5.94 -3.02
C VAL A 145 0.10 5.49 -2.74
N MET A 146 -0.80 6.43 -2.50
CA MET A 146 -2.20 6.15 -2.25
C MET A 146 -3.00 6.09 -3.55
N THR A 147 -3.75 4.99 -3.70
CA THR A 147 -4.61 4.73 -4.84
C THR A 147 -6.04 4.52 -4.37
N ASP A 148 -7.03 4.95 -5.16
CA ASP A 148 -8.42 5.00 -4.72
C ASP A 148 -9.01 3.61 -4.38
N PRO A 149 -9.50 3.38 -3.13
CA PRO A 149 -9.47 4.22 -1.94
C PRO A 149 -8.40 3.79 -0.89
N VAL A 150 -8.07 4.65 0.08
CA VAL A 150 -7.22 4.32 1.24
C VAL A 150 -7.84 4.81 2.56
N TYR A 151 -8.46 3.88 3.30
CA TYR A 151 -9.15 4.20 4.56
C TYR A 151 -8.65 3.42 5.78
N GLY A 152 -9.02 3.88 6.97
CA GLY A 152 -8.92 3.14 8.22
C GLY A 152 -7.50 2.95 8.74
N GLY A 153 -7.20 1.76 9.25
CA GLY A 153 -5.92 1.48 9.90
C GLY A 153 -4.70 1.68 9.02
N VAL A 154 -4.82 1.43 7.70
CA VAL A 154 -3.69 1.62 6.77
C VAL A 154 -3.44 3.10 6.51
N SER A 155 -4.47 3.94 6.37
CA SER A 155 -4.30 5.40 6.26
C SER A 155 -3.70 5.99 7.52
N ALA A 156 -4.00 5.43 8.70
CA ALA A 156 -3.41 5.85 9.98
C ALA A 156 -2.09 5.14 10.33
N SER A 157 -1.46 4.45 9.37
CA SER A 157 -0.16 3.79 9.56
C SER A 157 0.67 3.90 8.29
N LEU A 158 1.00 2.77 7.65
CA LEU A 158 1.98 2.72 6.56
C LEU A 158 1.68 3.68 5.40
N ALA A 159 0.43 4.03 5.11
CA ALA A 159 0.12 4.89 3.97
C ALA A 159 0.40 6.40 4.20
N MET A 160 0.62 6.83 5.44
CA MET A 160 0.93 8.23 5.80
C MET A 160 2.33 8.41 6.40
N LEU A 161 3.13 7.34 6.46
CA LEU A 161 4.47 7.34 7.04
C LEU A 161 5.59 7.35 5.98
N GLY A 162 5.27 7.72 4.74
CA GLY A 162 6.27 7.90 3.68
C GLY A 162 7.19 9.08 3.98
N ASP A 163 8.45 8.98 3.57
CA ASP A 163 9.32 10.15 3.40
C ASP A 163 8.73 11.10 2.34
N ILE A 164 8.03 10.51 1.37
CA ILE A 164 7.13 11.21 0.44
C ILE A 164 5.80 10.45 0.36
N ASN A 165 4.71 11.17 0.58
CA ASN A 165 3.34 10.72 0.40
C ASN A 165 2.77 11.25 -0.92
N ILE A 166 2.43 10.35 -1.83
CA ILE A 166 1.88 10.65 -3.16
C ILE A 166 0.46 10.10 -3.25
N ALA A 167 -0.42 10.77 -3.99
CA ALA A 167 -1.73 10.24 -4.35
C ALA A 167 -1.96 10.26 -5.88
N GLU A 168 -2.74 9.30 -6.38
CA GLU A 168 -3.29 9.40 -7.74
C GLU A 168 -4.41 10.48 -7.80
N PRO A 169 -4.65 11.13 -8.96
CA PRO A 169 -5.71 12.12 -9.11
C PRO A 169 -7.09 11.60 -8.72
N GLY A 170 -7.83 12.42 -7.98
CA GLY A 170 -9.14 12.10 -7.42
C GLY A 170 -9.18 10.94 -6.42
N ALA A 171 -8.04 10.39 -5.98
CA ALA A 171 -8.00 9.28 -5.05
C ALA A 171 -8.58 9.68 -3.69
N ARG A 172 -9.36 8.79 -3.08
CA ARG A 172 -9.93 9.05 -1.75
C ARG A 172 -9.03 8.46 -0.67
N ALA A 173 -8.65 9.26 0.33
CA ALA A 173 -8.01 8.75 1.53
C ALA A 173 -8.42 9.49 2.80
N GLY A 174 -8.40 8.78 3.93
CA GLY A 174 -8.67 9.36 5.24
C GLY A 174 -8.91 8.29 6.31
N PHE A 175 -8.93 8.68 7.58
CA PHE A 175 -9.10 7.70 8.66
C PHE A 175 -10.48 7.05 8.66
N ALA A 176 -11.54 7.86 8.74
CA ALA A 176 -12.92 7.39 8.68
C ALA A 176 -13.51 7.58 7.27
N GLY A 177 -14.37 6.66 6.84
CA GLY A 177 -15.10 6.81 5.58
C GLY A 177 -16.09 7.98 5.63
N PRO A 178 -16.36 8.65 4.50
CA PRO A 178 -17.17 9.86 4.46
C PRO A 178 -18.59 9.63 5.03
N ASN A 179 -19.19 8.48 4.73
CA ASN A 179 -20.51 8.12 5.23
C ASN A 179 -20.58 8.05 6.76
N ILE A 180 -19.52 7.55 7.41
CA ILE A 180 -19.44 7.46 8.88
C ILE A 180 -19.34 8.86 9.47
N ILE A 181 -18.57 9.74 8.83
CA ILE A 181 -18.39 11.12 9.28
C ILE A 181 -19.72 11.88 9.16
N GLU A 182 -20.39 11.83 8.01
CA GLU A 182 -21.68 12.49 7.78
C GLU A 182 -22.75 12.06 8.79
N GLN A 183 -22.83 10.76 9.09
CA GLN A 183 -23.75 10.24 10.11
C GLN A 183 -23.45 10.77 11.51
N THR A 184 -22.17 10.96 11.83
CA THR A 184 -21.72 11.42 13.15
C THR A 184 -22.01 12.91 13.34
N ILE A 185 -21.64 13.74 12.36
CA ILE A 185 -21.81 15.20 12.45
C ILE A 185 -23.20 15.68 12.01
N ARG A 186 -23.98 14.82 11.35
CA ARG A 186 -25.31 15.09 10.78
C ARG A 186 -25.32 16.27 9.80
N GLN A 187 -24.24 16.41 9.03
CA GLN A 187 -24.05 17.44 8.02
C GLN A 187 -23.45 16.82 6.76
N LYS A 188 -23.71 17.45 5.61
CA LYS A 188 -23.09 17.05 4.34
C LYS A 188 -21.63 17.48 4.32
N LEU A 189 -20.77 16.60 3.81
CA LEU A 189 -19.36 16.94 3.65
C LEU A 189 -19.13 17.89 2.47
N PRO A 190 -18.10 18.75 2.54
CA PRO A 190 -17.72 19.60 1.42
C PRO A 190 -17.46 18.81 0.14
N LYS A 191 -17.72 19.42 -1.01
CA LYS A 191 -17.38 18.81 -2.31
C LYS A 191 -15.87 18.56 -2.37
N GLY A 192 -15.48 17.34 -2.73
CA GLY A 192 -14.08 16.96 -2.83
C GLY A 192 -13.41 16.59 -1.51
N PHE A 193 -14.15 16.54 -0.39
CA PHE A 193 -13.65 16.06 0.88
C PHE A 193 -12.96 14.69 0.73
N GLN A 194 -11.80 14.53 1.37
CA GLN A 194 -10.94 13.34 1.32
C GLN A 194 -10.38 12.96 -0.06
N ARG A 195 -10.57 13.77 -1.11
CA ARG A 195 -9.87 13.56 -2.38
C ARG A 195 -8.42 14.01 -2.31
N SER A 196 -7.57 13.47 -3.18
CA SER A 196 -6.16 13.86 -3.32
C SER A 196 -5.95 15.37 -3.38
N GLU A 197 -6.80 16.11 -4.09
CA GLU A 197 -6.72 17.57 -4.18
C GLU A 197 -6.95 18.24 -2.83
N PHE A 198 -7.92 17.74 -2.07
CA PHE A 198 -8.19 18.20 -0.70
C PHE A 198 -7.05 17.82 0.25
N LEU A 199 -6.51 16.61 0.13
CA LEU A 199 -5.39 16.15 0.96
C LEU A 199 -4.12 16.98 0.72
N LEU A 200 -3.85 17.34 -0.54
CA LEU A 200 -2.75 18.22 -0.93
C LEU A 200 -2.93 19.62 -0.33
N GLU A 201 -4.13 20.20 -0.47
CA GLU A 201 -4.46 21.52 0.09
C GLU A 201 -4.29 21.56 1.62
N LYS A 202 -4.54 20.44 2.31
CA LYS A 202 -4.37 20.31 3.78
C LYS A 202 -2.97 19.84 4.19
N GLY A 203 -2.02 19.73 3.26
CA GLY A 203 -0.63 19.34 3.55
C GLY A 203 -0.46 17.90 4.05
N GLN A 204 -1.39 16.99 3.72
CA GLN A 204 -1.30 15.57 4.09
C GLN A 204 -0.53 14.73 3.07
N ILE A 205 -0.38 15.24 1.85
CA ILE A 205 0.42 14.62 0.79
C ILE A 205 1.33 15.67 0.16
N ASP A 206 2.44 15.20 -0.40
CA ASP A 206 3.44 16.06 -1.03
C ASP A 206 3.11 16.39 -2.49
N MET A 207 2.45 15.45 -3.18
CA MET A 207 2.12 15.63 -4.60
C MET A 207 1.03 14.69 -5.09
N ILE A 208 0.41 15.09 -6.20
CA ILE A 208 -0.53 14.28 -6.97
C ILE A 208 0.15 13.91 -8.28
N VAL A 209 0.21 12.61 -8.57
CA VAL A 209 0.92 12.10 -9.76
C VAL A 209 0.00 11.18 -10.54
N ALA A 210 -0.18 11.49 -11.82
CA ALA A 210 -0.97 10.66 -12.73
C ALA A 210 -0.29 9.30 -12.95
N ARG A 211 -1.09 8.27 -13.19
CA ARG A 211 -0.62 6.87 -13.22
C ARG A 211 0.44 6.61 -14.28
N ASP A 212 0.24 7.17 -15.47
CA ASP A 212 1.13 7.10 -16.62
C ASP A 212 2.48 7.77 -16.34
N GLN A 213 2.51 8.81 -15.52
CA GLN A 213 3.72 9.52 -15.10
C GLN A 213 4.39 8.92 -13.86
N MET A 214 3.72 7.99 -13.18
CA MET A 214 4.14 7.49 -11.86
C MET A 214 5.52 6.82 -11.91
N ARG A 215 5.78 6.01 -12.95
CA ARG A 215 7.06 5.32 -13.12
C ARG A 215 8.20 6.31 -13.24
N ASP A 216 8.06 7.31 -14.10
CA ASP A 216 9.10 8.30 -14.37
C ASP A 216 9.33 9.20 -13.17
N ARG A 217 8.24 9.70 -12.58
CA ARG A 217 8.29 10.59 -11.42
C ARG A 217 8.93 9.92 -10.21
N LEU A 218 8.57 8.68 -9.91
CA LEU A 218 9.18 7.95 -8.80
C LEU A 218 10.66 7.64 -9.09
N SER A 219 11.01 7.23 -10.30
CA SER A 219 12.42 6.99 -10.66
C SER A 219 13.29 8.25 -10.49
N SER A 220 12.76 9.40 -10.90
CA SER A 220 13.39 10.72 -10.72
C SER A 220 13.58 11.11 -9.25
N ILE A 221 12.60 10.81 -8.40
CA ILE A 221 12.72 11.07 -6.95
C ILE A 221 13.76 10.13 -6.34
N LEU A 222 13.71 8.85 -6.69
CA LEU A 222 14.61 7.83 -6.18
C LEU A 222 16.06 8.08 -6.56
N SER A 223 16.34 8.56 -7.79
CA SER A 223 17.71 8.92 -8.18
C SER A 223 18.31 9.98 -7.25
N LYS A 224 17.50 10.97 -6.84
CA LYS A 224 17.94 12.04 -5.93
C LYS A 224 18.19 11.51 -4.52
N PHE A 225 17.29 10.69 -3.98
CA PHE A 225 17.48 10.07 -2.66
C PHE A 225 18.67 9.12 -2.61
N MET A 226 18.95 8.42 -3.71
CA MET A 226 20.02 7.43 -3.80
C MET A 226 21.33 8.00 -4.34
N HIS A 227 21.41 9.31 -4.60
CA HIS A 227 22.55 9.98 -5.24
C HIS A 227 23.00 9.33 -6.55
N LEU A 228 22.04 8.88 -7.35
CA LEU A 228 22.23 8.28 -8.68
C LEU A 228 21.99 9.33 -9.79
N PRO A 229 22.54 9.10 -10.99
CA PRO A 229 22.19 9.91 -12.16
C PRO A 229 20.68 9.90 -12.45
N GLU A 230 20.19 10.97 -13.07
CA GLU A 230 18.79 11.03 -13.50
C GLU A 230 18.52 9.91 -14.52
N PRO A 231 17.43 9.13 -14.35
CA PRO A 231 17.09 8.07 -15.28
C PRO A 231 16.75 8.67 -16.64
N VAL A 232 17.46 8.25 -17.69
CA VAL A 232 17.15 8.62 -19.07
C VAL A 232 16.03 7.69 -19.57
N ASP A 233 15.09 8.22 -20.33
CA ASP A 233 14.11 7.38 -21.03
C ASP A 233 14.85 6.47 -22.01
N ALA A 234 14.57 5.15 -21.92
CA ALA A 234 15.10 4.14 -22.82
C ALA A 234 14.33 4.12 -24.14
#